data_AF-A0A944B6G3-F1
#
_entry.id   AF-A0A944B6G3-F1
#
_cell.length_a   1.000
_cell.length_b   1.000
_cell.length_c   1.000
_cell.angle_alpha   90.00
_cell.angle_beta   90.00
_cell.angle_gamma   90.00
#
_symmetry.space_group_name_H-M   'P 1'
#
loop_
_entity.id
_entity.type
_entity.pdbx_description
1 polymer ?
#
loop_
_entity_poly.entity_id
_entity_poly.type
_entity_poly.pdbx_seq_one_letter_code
_entity_poly.pdbx_strand_id
1 'polypeptide(L)'
;MEIKNNTKILKITHDDLVNLFCTALEGNNWVSCEYDKEFYNSLKVGQVEGDCDEDHIADVLLNGGNVYLFDEYAEGEIYGKKGEVIEDDGDGTVMYTINLEDVIQGLENAFNGSIKSSDFNDSGMKSWVRDCVEELADEECCDLDLPMADALLQIIMFNEVIYG
;
A
#
# COMPACT_ATOMS: atom_id res chain seq x y z
N MET A 1 13.50 -33.08 3.77
CA MET A 1 13.75 -31.87 2.96
C MET A 1 12.87 -30.80 3.57
N GLU A 2 13.42 -30.02 4.51
CA GLU A 2 12.69 -28.91 5.13
C GLU A 2 12.73 -27.73 4.16
N ILE A 3 11.57 -27.33 3.63
CA ILE A 3 11.39 -25.98 3.10
C ILE A 3 10.79 -25.20 4.27
N LYS A 4 11.64 -24.56 5.05
CA LYS A 4 11.25 -23.53 6.02
C LYS A 4 11.52 -22.18 5.37
N ASN A 5 10.59 -21.70 4.55
CA ASN A 5 10.46 -20.28 4.29
C ASN A 5 9.07 -19.85 4.76
N ASN A 6 8.91 -19.79 6.09
CA ASN A 6 7.95 -18.88 6.70
C ASN A 6 8.66 -17.53 6.73
N THR A 7 8.58 -16.78 5.65
CA THR A 7 9.08 -15.40 5.64
C THR A 7 8.14 -14.60 6.53
N LYS A 8 8.64 -14.37 7.73
CA LYS A 8 8.03 -13.60 8.80
C LYS A 8 8.17 -12.15 8.34
N ILE A 9 7.10 -11.47 7.91
CA ILE A 9 7.11 -10.00 7.90
C ILE A 9 7.34 -9.63 9.37
N LEU A 10 8.60 -9.40 9.69
CA LEU A 10 9.13 -9.33 11.04
C LEU A 10 8.86 -7.91 11.52
N LYS A 11 7.60 -7.64 11.87
CA LYS A 11 7.15 -6.39 12.49
C LYS A 11 7.48 -5.17 11.61
N ILE A 12 6.53 -4.83 10.73
CA ILE A 12 6.57 -3.59 9.96
C ILE A 12 6.81 -2.39 10.90
N THR A 13 7.81 -1.58 10.55
CA THR A 13 8.23 -0.40 11.30
C THR A 13 7.54 0.86 10.78
N HIS A 14 7.78 1.98 11.45
CA HIS A 14 7.31 3.29 10.97
C HIS A 14 8.03 3.66 9.67
N ASP A 15 9.35 3.57 9.65
CA ASP A 15 10.17 3.83 8.46
C ASP A 15 9.77 2.92 7.27
N ASP A 16 9.45 1.64 7.52
CA ASP A 16 8.98 0.72 6.47
C ASP A 16 7.69 1.24 5.80
N LEU A 17 6.74 1.74 6.61
CA LEU A 17 5.48 2.27 6.12
C LEU A 17 5.69 3.60 5.40
N VAL A 18 6.52 4.50 5.93
CA VAL A 18 6.85 5.77 5.28
C VAL A 18 7.45 5.50 3.91
N ASN A 19 8.46 4.64 3.82
CA ASN A 19 9.09 4.30 2.55
C ASN A 19 8.11 3.63 1.57
N LEU A 20 7.26 2.73 2.05
CA LEU A 20 6.23 2.08 1.24
C LEU A 20 5.27 3.11 0.63
N PHE A 21 4.71 4.01 1.43
CA PHE A 21 3.74 4.99 0.95
C PHE A 21 4.40 6.08 0.10
N CYS A 22 5.60 6.56 0.44
CA CYS A 22 6.36 7.49 -0.41
C CYS A 22 6.58 6.89 -1.80
N THR A 23 7.08 5.65 -1.85
CA THR A 23 7.36 4.95 -3.11
C THR A 23 6.09 4.74 -3.93
N ALA A 24 5.02 4.32 -3.26
CA ALA A 24 3.73 4.02 -3.89
C ALA A 24 3.06 5.29 -4.44
N LEU A 25 3.11 6.40 -3.71
CA LEU A 25 2.42 7.65 -4.06
C LEU A 25 3.24 8.55 -5.00
N GLU A 26 4.55 8.70 -4.83
CA GLU A 26 5.37 9.54 -5.72
C GLU A 26 5.35 9.05 -7.17
N GLY A 27 5.25 7.73 -7.35
CA GLY A 27 5.16 7.13 -8.68
C GLY A 27 3.74 7.05 -9.23
N ASN A 28 2.72 7.57 -8.55
CA ASN A 28 1.33 7.50 -9.00
C ASN A 28 0.65 8.89 -8.99
N ASN A 29 0.17 9.31 -10.16
CA ASN A 29 -0.48 10.62 -10.32
C ASN A 29 -2.02 10.56 -10.23
N TRP A 30 -2.59 9.39 -9.94
CA TRP A 30 -4.03 9.09 -10.03
C TRP A 30 -4.61 8.55 -8.73
N VAL A 31 -3.74 8.24 -7.77
CA VAL A 31 -4.14 7.77 -6.46
C VAL A 31 -3.55 8.70 -5.42
N SER A 32 -4.40 9.15 -4.49
CA SER A 32 -3.95 9.89 -3.31
C SER A 32 -4.30 9.12 -2.03
N CYS A 33 -3.59 9.44 -0.95
CA CYS A 33 -3.81 8.86 0.36
C CYS A 33 -4.02 9.96 1.39
N GLU A 34 -5.06 9.85 2.20
CA GLU A 34 -5.27 10.68 3.38
C GLU A 34 -5.40 9.81 4.64
N TYR A 35 -5.23 10.42 5.80
CA TYR A 35 -5.37 9.75 7.10
C TYR A 35 -6.42 10.47 7.95
N ASP A 36 -7.00 9.75 8.92
CA ASP A 36 -7.90 10.36 9.90
C ASP A 36 -7.13 11.35 10.79
N LYS A 37 -7.27 12.64 10.47
CA LYS A 37 -6.63 13.75 11.21
C LYS A 37 -7.11 13.84 12.64
N GLU A 38 -8.37 13.52 12.95
CA GLU A 38 -8.87 13.56 14.33
C GLU A 38 -8.23 12.43 15.16
N PHE A 39 -8.16 11.23 14.57
CA PHE A 39 -7.45 10.10 15.17
C PHE A 39 -5.96 10.42 15.36
N TYR A 40 -5.27 10.90 14.32
CA TYR A 40 -3.85 11.27 14.39
C TYR A 40 -3.58 12.30 15.49
N ASN A 41 -4.37 13.38 15.56
CA ASN A 41 -4.21 14.40 16.61
C ASN A 41 -4.51 13.87 18.02
N SER A 42 -5.21 12.75 18.14
CA SER A 42 -5.44 12.07 19.42
C SER A 42 -4.26 11.18 19.85
N LEU A 43 -3.40 10.78 18.90
CA LEU A 43 -2.19 10.02 19.16
C LEU A 43 -1.21 10.90 19.93
N LYS A 44 -0.69 10.38 21.05
CA LYS A 44 0.40 11.03 21.80
C LYS A 44 1.77 10.64 21.24
N VAL A 45 1.84 10.44 19.93
CA VAL A 45 3.09 10.25 19.21
C VAL A 45 3.83 11.59 19.17
N GLY A 46 5.16 11.54 19.24
CA GLY A 46 5.96 12.76 19.32
C GLY A 46 5.96 13.44 17.97
N GLN A 47 4.97 14.28 17.70
CA GLN A 47 4.89 15.10 16.48
C GLN A 47 6.20 15.87 16.34
N VAL A 48 6.98 15.55 15.30
CA VAL A 48 8.26 16.22 15.04
C VAL A 48 8.02 17.32 14.02
N GLU A 49 8.66 18.46 14.22
CA GLU A 49 8.61 19.54 13.25
C GLU A 49 9.28 19.08 11.95
N GLY A 50 8.49 18.86 10.90
CA GLY A 50 8.99 18.41 9.59
C GLY A 50 8.39 17.09 9.07
N ASP A 51 7.50 16.45 9.84
CA ASP A 51 6.80 15.22 9.42
C ASP A 51 6.02 15.44 8.11
N CYS A 52 6.15 14.50 7.17
CA CYS A 52 5.38 14.47 5.93
C CYS A 52 4.06 13.71 6.11
N ASP A 53 3.21 13.69 5.08
CA ASP A 53 1.91 13.01 5.20
C ASP A 53 2.07 11.49 5.33
N GLU A 54 3.14 10.91 4.79
CA GLU A 54 3.50 9.50 4.94
C GLU A 54 3.91 9.14 6.37
N ASP A 55 4.57 10.04 7.12
CA ASP A 55 4.84 9.87 8.55
C ASP A 55 3.53 9.73 9.34
N HIS A 56 2.56 10.60 9.01
CA HIS A 56 1.24 10.59 9.64
C HIS A 56 0.45 9.32 9.30
N ILE A 57 0.48 8.88 8.04
CA ILE A 57 -0.12 7.62 7.58
C ILE A 57 0.47 6.43 8.36
N ALA A 58 1.80 6.38 8.48
CA ALA A 58 2.49 5.32 9.21
C ALA A 58 2.08 5.29 10.69
N ASP A 59 2.05 6.44 11.36
CA ASP A 59 1.61 6.56 12.75
C ASP A 59 0.15 6.13 12.95
N VAL A 60 -0.75 6.55 12.07
CA VAL A 60 -2.17 6.16 12.13
C VAL A 60 -2.31 4.65 12.01
N LEU A 61 -1.67 4.02 11.02
CA LEU A 61 -1.73 2.58 10.81
C LEU A 61 -1.13 1.80 11.98
N LEU A 62 0.05 2.17 12.48
CA LEU A 62 0.71 1.49 13.60
C LEU A 62 -0.05 1.60 14.92
N ASN A 63 -0.87 2.63 15.08
CA ASN A 63 -1.72 2.81 16.25
C ASN A 63 -3.14 2.26 16.08
N GLY A 64 -3.42 1.55 14.98
CA GLY A 64 -4.69 0.86 14.73
C GLY A 64 -5.81 1.74 14.19
N GLY A 65 -5.46 2.90 13.63
CA GLY A 65 -6.37 3.73 12.86
C GLY A 65 -6.50 3.27 11.41
N ASN A 66 -7.28 4.03 10.64
CA ASN A 66 -7.51 3.79 9.23
C ASN A 66 -6.95 4.94 8.39
N VAL A 67 -6.58 4.63 7.16
CA VAL A 67 -6.27 5.61 6.12
C VAL A 67 -7.17 5.40 4.91
N TYR A 68 -7.26 6.43 4.08
CA TYR A 68 -8.21 6.57 2.99
C TYR A 68 -7.44 6.70 1.69
N LEU A 69 -7.66 5.76 0.77
CA LEU A 69 -7.08 5.80 -0.56
C LEU A 69 -8.14 6.22 -1.57
N PHE A 70 -7.81 7.19 -2.40
CA PHE A 70 -8.69 7.76 -3.42
C PHE A 70 -8.17 7.31 -4.78
N ASP A 71 -8.95 6.50 -5.48
CA ASP A 71 -8.66 6.05 -6.83
C ASP A 71 -9.40 6.94 -7.84
N GLU A 72 -8.68 7.86 -8.48
CA GLU A 72 -9.22 8.75 -9.52
C GLU A 72 -9.37 8.02 -10.87
N TYR A 73 -8.86 6.78 -11.00
CA TYR A 73 -8.97 5.94 -12.20
C TYR A 73 -10.19 5.02 -12.16
N ALA A 74 -11.02 5.10 -11.12
CA ALA A 74 -12.23 4.29 -11.00
C ALA A 74 -13.36 4.72 -11.96
N GLU A 75 -13.08 5.55 -12.98
CA GLU A 75 -13.86 5.70 -14.22
C GLU A 75 -13.92 4.36 -15.01
N GLY A 76 -14.49 3.30 -14.42
CA GLY A 76 -14.52 1.94 -14.94
C GLY A 76 -15.28 0.98 -14.00
N GLU A 77 -15.53 -0.26 -14.44
CA GLU A 77 -16.07 -1.29 -13.54
C GLU A 77 -15.10 -1.47 -12.37
N ILE A 78 -15.57 -1.27 -11.13
CA ILE A 78 -14.75 -1.44 -9.92
C ILE A 78 -14.22 -2.89 -9.88
N TYR A 79 -12.92 -3.07 -10.16
CA TYR A 79 -12.30 -4.40 -10.22
C TYR A 79 -11.84 -4.93 -8.85
N GLY A 80 -11.88 -4.11 -7.79
CA GLY A 80 -11.49 -4.48 -6.41
C GLY A 80 -12.66 -4.52 -5.41
N LYS A 81 -12.60 -5.42 -4.42
CA LYS A 81 -13.62 -5.52 -3.32
C LYS A 81 -13.02 -5.45 -1.91
N LYS A 82 -11.73 -5.11 -1.80
CA LYS A 82 -11.01 -5.08 -0.53
C LYS A 82 -10.77 -3.62 -0.12
N GLY A 83 -10.90 -3.35 1.18
CA GLY A 83 -11.23 -2.03 1.71
C GLY A 83 -12.74 -1.76 1.71
N GLU A 84 -13.23 -1.00 2.68
CA GLU A 84 -14.64 -0.54 2.67
C GLU A 84 -14.73 0.67 1.73
N VAL A 85 -15.51 0.54 0.64
CA VAL A 85 -15.85 1.68 -0.22
C VAL A 85 -16.73 2.62 0.60
N ILE A 86 -16.24 3.83 0.83
CA ILE A 86 -16.94 4.84 1.64
C ILE A 86 -17.79 5.74 0.77
N GLU A 87 -17.26 6.14 -0.39
CA GLU A 87 -17.88 7.09 -1.30
C GLU A 87 -17.48 6.78 -2.75
N ASP A 88 -18.42 6.99 -3.64
CA ASP A 88 -18.27 7.01 -5.10
C ASP A 88 -18.92 8.31 -5.54
N ASP A 89 -18.12 9.26 -6.03
CA ASP A 89 -18.59 10.61 -6.36
C ASP A 89 -19.38 10.66 -7.68
N GLY A 90 -19.45 9.53 -8.41
CA GLY A 90 -20.11 9.42 -9.72
C GLY A 90 -19.37 10.12 -10.86
N ASP A 91 -18.29 10.85 -10.56
CA ASP A 91 -17.36 11.44 -11.52
C ASP A 91 -16.13 10.52 -11.71
N GLY A 92 -16.04 9.41 -10.97
CA GLY A 92 -15.05 8.35 -11.18
C GLY A 92 -14.01 8.22 -10.08
N THR A 93 -14.14 8.98 -8.98
CA THR A 93 -13.28 8.81 -7.81
C THR A 93 -13.93 7.86 -6.83
N VAL A 94 -13.22 6.78 -6.46
CA VAL A 94 -13.67 5.85 -5.42
C VAL A 94 -12.75 5.92 -4.22
N MET A 95 -13.35 6.09 -3.05
CA MET A 95 -12.63 6.14 -1.77
C MET A 95 -12.70 4.80 -1.04
N TYR A 96 -11.54 4.26 -0.69
CA TYR A 96 -11.37 3.02 0.07
C TYR A 96 -10.81 3.29 1.46
N THR A 97 -11.34 2.61 2.47
CA THR A 97 -10.71 2.54 3.80
C THR A 97 -9.76 1.36 3.88
N ILE A 98 -8.53 1.57 4.33
CA ILE A 98 -7.57 0.51 4.64
C ILE A 98 -7.01 0.65 6.06
N ASN A 99 -6.61 -0.47 6.66
CA ASN A 99 -5.92 -0.53 7.94
C ASN A 99 -4.60 -1.33 7.82
N LEU A 100 -3.84 -1.41 8.92
CA LEU A 100 -2.55 -2.08 8.92
C LEU A 100 -2.61 -3.58 8.56
N GLU A 101 -3.69 -4.27 8.93
CA GLU A 101 -3.88 -5.69 8.59
C GLU A 101 -4.05 -5.88 7.08
N ASP A 102 -4.74 -4.96 6.40
CA ASP A 102 -4.90 -4.98 4.95
C ASP A 102 -3.56 -4.78 4.22
N VAL A 103 -2.71 -3.87 4.72
CA VAL A 103 -1.36 -3.62 4.19
C VAL A 103 -0.48 -4.85 4.40
N ILE A 104 -0.40 -5.37 5.63
CA ILE A 104 0.41 -6.56 5.96
C ILE A 104 -0.02 -7.74 5.10
N GLN A 105 -1.32 -7.99 4.96
CA GLN A 105 -1.81 -9.10 4.16
C GLN A 105 -1.43 -8.95 2.67
N GLY A 106 -1.37 -7.71 2.16
CA GLY A 106 -0.98 -7.40 0.79
C GLY A 106 0.49 -7.72 0.57
N LEU A 107 1.33 -7.25 1.49
CA LEU A 107 2.76 -7.55 1.51
C LEU A 107 3.03 -9.05 1.67
N GLU A 108 2.31 -9.76 2.53
CA GLU A 108 2.47 -11.21 2.70
C GLU A 108 2.10 -11.96 1.41
N ASN A 109 1.05 -11.54 0.72
CA ASN A 109 0.67 -12.13 -0.56
C ASN A 109 1.74 -11.85 -1.63
N ALA A 110 2.31 -10.66 -1.64
CA ALA A 110 3.45 -10.25 -2.45
C ALA A 110 4.67 -11.15 -2.22
N PHE A 111 5.14 -11.23 -0.97
CA PHE A 111 6.29 -12.06 -0.58
C PHE A 111 6.10 -13.54 -0.94
N ASN A 112 4.90 -14.07 -0.72
CA ASN A 112 4.60 -15.48 -0.98
C ASN A 112 4.30 -15.77 -2.46
N GLY A 113 4.46 -14.81 -3.37
CA GLY A 113 4.15 -14.95 -4.80
C GLY A 113 2.68 -15.26 -5.09
N SER A 114 1.81 -14.97 -4.13
CA SER A 114 0.38 -15.30 -4.11
C SER A 114 -0.51 -14.17 -4.65
N ILE A 115 0.08 -13.04 -5.06
CA ILE A 115 -0.60 -11.97 -5.80
C ILE A 115 -1.29 -12.56 -7.03
N LYS A 116 -2.59 -12.29 -7.16
CA LYS A 116 -3.38 -12.57 -8.35
C LYS A 116 -3.29 -11.36 -9.29
N SER A 117 -3.28 -11.64 -10.59
CA SER A 117 -3.50 -10.63 -11.60
C SER A 117 -4.23 -11.25 -12.79
N SER A 118 -5.24 -10.53 -13.29
CA SER A 118 -5.99 -10.88 -14.51
C SER A 118 -5.20 -10.57 -15.78
N ASP A 119 -4.42 -9.49 -15.76
CA ASP A 119 -3.77 -8.94 -16.96
C ASP A 119 -2.24 -9.18 -16.98
N PHE A 120 -1.64 -9.59 -15.86
CA PHE A 120 -0.20 -9.82 -15.74
C PHE A 120 0.16 -11.28 -15.48
N ASN A 121 0.49 -12.00 -16.56
CA ASN A 121 0.90 -13.41 -16.52
C ASN A 121 2.39 -13.65 -16.20
N ASP A 122 3.14 -12.62 -15.79
CA ASP A 122 4.60 -12.72 -15.80
C ASP A 122 5.21 -13.07 -14.44
N SER A 123 5.97 -14.17 -14.41
CA SER A 123 6.86 -14.55 -13.32
C SER A 123 7.82 -13.43 -12.91
N GLY A 124 8.12 -12.49 -13.83
CA GLY A 124 8.92 -11.30 -13.59
C GLY A 124 8.31 -10.36 -12.54
N MET A 125 7.01 -10.06 -12.62
CA MET A 125 6.36 -9.11 -11.70
C MET A 125 6.18 -9.70 -10.29
N LYS A 126 5.95 -11.01 -10.16
CA LYS A 126 5.90 -11.68 -8.85
C LYS A 126 7.26 -11.75 -8.17
N SER A 127 8.33 -11.94 -8.96
CA SER A 127 9.69 -11.79 -8.43
C SER A 127 9.91 -10.35 -8.03
N TRP A 128 9.57 -9.40 -8.90
CA TRP A 128 9.83 -7.97 -8.69
C TRP A 128 9.05 -7.38 -7.51
N VAL A 129 7.75 -7.66 -7.37
CA VAL A 129 6.96 -7.24 -6.20
C VAL A 129 7.57 -7.79 -4.91
N ARG A 130 8.06 -9.03 -4.92
CA ARG A 130 8.79 -9.58 -3.79
C ARG A 130 10.12 -8.84 -3.59
N ASP A 131 10.88 -8.62 -4.65
CA ASP A 131 12.21 -7.99 -4.61
C ASP A 131 12.09 -6.50 -4.17
N CYS A 132 11.05 -5.75 -4.56
CA CYS A 132 10.77 -4.39 -4.09
C CYS A 132 10.31 -4.34 -2.63
N VAL A 133 9.50 -5.30 -2.18
CA VAL A 133 9.16 -5.37 -0.75
C VAL A 133 10.36 -5.86 0.07
N GLU A 134 11.26 -6.66 -0.50
CA GLU A 134 12.57 -6.98 0.08
C GLU A 134 13.47 -5.74 0.14
N GLU A 135 13.52 -4.91 -0.91
CA GLU A 135 14.29 -3.65 -0.96
C GLU A 135 13.73 -2.58 -0.01
N LEU A 136 12.41 -2.51 0.21
CA LEU A 136 11.80 -1.68 1.26
C LEU A 136 12.33 -2.03 2.66
N ALA A 137 12.72 -3.29 2.90
CA ALA A 137 13.37 -3.70 4.15
C ALA A 137 14.86 -3.33 4.23
N ASP A 138 15.47 -2.94 3.10
CA ASP A 138 16.89 -2.58 2.96
C ASP A 138 17.12 -1.06 2.82
N GLU A 139 16.08 -0.22 3.00
CA GLU A 139 16.12 1.27 3.08
C GLU A 139 16.61 2.03 1.82
N GLU A 140 16.75 1.39 0.66
CA GLU A 140 17.04 2.10 -0.60
C GLU A 140 15.73 2.43 -1.34
N CYS A 141 15.25 3.67 -1.20
CA CYS A 141 14.14 4.19 -2.00
C CYS A 141 14.52 4.07 -3.50
N CYS A 142 13.84 3.18 -4.22
CA CYS A 142 14.16 2.88 -5.62
C CYS A 142 13.41 3.82 -6.57
N ASP A 143 14.11 4.29 -7.62
CA ASP A 143 13.50 4.96 -8.78
C ASP A 143 12.54 3.98 -9.47
N LEU A 144 11.29 3.92 -9.02
CA LEU A 144 10.26 3.10 -9.66
C LEU A 144 9.69 3.79 -10.89
N ASP A 145 9.40 3.02 -11.94
CA ASP A 145 8.59 3.52 -13.05
C ASP A 145 7.09 3.57 -12.67
N LEU A 146 6.30 4.36 -13.40
CA LEU A 146 4.88 4.58 -13.08
C LEU A 146 4.07 3.27 -12.96
N PRO A 147 4.23 2.26 -13.86
CA PRO A 147 3.55 0.97 -13.71
C PRO A 147 3.89 0.22 -12.42
N MET A 148 5.13 0.35 -11.94
CA MET A 148 5.61 -0.30 -10.72
C MET A 148 4.98 0.31 -9.46
N ALA A 149 4.96 1.63 -9.37
CA ALA A 149 4.31 2.33 -8.25
C ALA A 149 2.78 2.08 -8.23
N ASP A 150 2.15 2.02 -9.41
CA ASP A 150 0.74 1.68 -9.54
C ASP A 150 0.43 0.25 -9.06
N ALA A 151 1.24 -0.73 -9.46
CA ALA A 151 1.10 -2.09 -8.96
C ALA A 151 1.29 -2.18 -7.43
N LEU A 152 2.22 -1.43 -6.87
CA LEU A 152 2.45 -1.38 -5.42
C LEU A 152 1.24 -0.78 -4.67
N LEU A 153 0.64 0.29 -5.18
CA LEU A 153 -0.59 0.85 -4.63
C LEU A 153 -1.76 -0.12 -4.70
N GLN A 154 -1.93 -0.82 -5.82
CA GLN A 154 -2.98 -1.83 -5.94
C GLN A 154 -2.78 -2.97 -4.93
N ILE A 155 -1.54 -3.34 -4.61
CA ILE A 155 -1.26 -4.32 -3.55
C ILE A 155 -1.63 -3.78 -2.17
N ILE A 156 -1.31 -2.51 -1.89
CA ILE A 156 -1.68 -1.84 -0.63
C ILE A 156 -3.22 -1.78 -0.49
N MET A 157 -3.93 -1.41 -1.55
CA MET A 157 -5.39 -1.28 -1.58
C MET A 157 -6.10 -2.64 -1.54
N PHE A 158 -5.74 -3.50 -2.48
CA PHE A 158 -6.56 -4.66 -2.85
C PHE A 158 -5.92 -6.00 -2.48
N ASN A 159 -4.66 -5.99 -2.07
CA ASN A 159 -3.84 -7.20 -1.86
C ASN A 159 -3.67 -8.04 -3.14
N GLU A 160 -3.92 -7.44 -4.29
CA GLU A 160 -3.78 -8.02 -5.62
C GLU A 160 -3.62 -6.90 -6.66
N VAL A 161 -3.17 -7.23 -7.87
CA VAL A 161 -3.08 -6.24 -8.97
C VAL A 161 -4.25 -6.50 -9.91
N ILE A 162 -5.19 -5.56 -9.94
CA ILE A 162 -6.48 -5.67 -10.61
C ILE A 162 -6.51 -5.06 -12.01
N TYR A 163 -5.61 -4.12 -12.33
CA TYR A 163 -5.50 -3.51 -13.66
C TYR A 163 -4.08 -3.02 -13.96
N GLY A 164 -3.78 -2.79 -15.25
CA GLY A 164 -2.57 -2.10 -15.72
C GLY A 164 -2.26 -2.33 -17.19
#